data_AF-A0A1V6Z260-F1
#
_entry.id   AF-A0A1V6Z260-F1
#
_cell.length_a   1.000
_cell.length_b   1.000
_cell.length_c   1.000
_cell.angle_alpha   90.00
_cell.angle_beta   90.00
_cell.angle_gamma   90.00
#
_symmetry.space_group_name_H-M   'P 1'
#
loop_
_entity.id
_entity.type
_entity.pdbx_description
1 polymer ?
#
loop_
_entity_poly.entity_id
_entity_poly.type
_entity_poly.pdbx_seq_one_letter_code
_entity_poly.pdbx_strand_id
1 'polypeptide(L)'
;MGPSRLIIKNPVICAISGYAVAGGLELSLLADMRVVEEDAVFGVFCRRWGVPLIDGGTIRLQAIVGRSGWFLKKNHKGIGIAKQLITFPELCLNTDRQSCYYSAYEAPSFQDAMSQEFNAGSRVISQETTAGAAKFSKGSGRHDSFKDHSKL
;
A
#
# COMPACT_ATOMS: atom_id res chain seq x y z
N MET A 1 -16.01 2.83 -16.99
CA MET A 1 -15.56 2.65 -15.59
C MET A 1 -14.43 1.64 -15.57
N GLY A 2 -13.25 2.02 -15.06
CA GLY A 2 -12.02 1.22 -15.16
C GLY A 2 -11.72 0.30 -13.96
N PRO A 3 -10.55 -0.37 -13.95
CA PRO A 3 -10.09 -1.25 -12.86
C PRO A 3 -9.87 -0.52 -11.52
N SER A 4 -9.84 0.81 -11.55
CA SER A 4 -9.80 1.73 -10.41
C SER A 4 -10.91 1.55 -9.37
N ARG A 5 -11.98 0.82 -9.69
CA ARG A 5 -13.06 0.48 -8.75
C ARG A 5 -13.00 -0.95 -8.19
N LEU A 6 -12.01 -1.75 -8.58
CA LEU A 6 -11.87 -3.12 -8.08
C LEU A 6 -11.43 -3.13 -6.62
N ILE A 7 -12.07 -3.98 -5.82
CA ILE A 7 -11.58 -4.35 -4.48
C ILE A 7 -10.57 -5.47 -4.68
N ILE A 8 -9.30 -5.11 -4.75
CA ILE A 8 -8.20 -6.06 -4.96
C ILE A 8 -7.83 -6.66 -3.61
N LYS A 9 -7.81 -7.99 -3.50
CA LYS A 9 -7.49 -8.69 -2.25
C LYS A 9 -6.00 -8.60 -1.91
N ASN A 10 -5.15 -8.78 -2.92
CA ASN A 10 -3.70 -8.85 -2.75
C ASN A 10 -3.08 -7.45 -2.87
N PRO A 11 -1.92 -7.20 -2.23
CA PRO A 11 -1.19 -5.96 -2.39
C PRO A 11 -0.82 -5.69 -3.85
N VAL A 12 -1.00 -4.45 -4.29
CA VAL A 12 -0.67 -3.97 -5.64
C VAL A 12 0.51 -3.01 -5.56
N ILE A 13 1.53 -3.29 -6.36
CA ILE A 13 2.66 -2.39 -6.56
C ILE A 13 2.60 -1.84 -7.98
N CYS A 14 2.56 -0.53 -8.11
CA CYS A 14 2.67 0.15 -9.39
C CYS A 14 4.13 0.54 -9.64
N ALA A 15 4.69 0.11 -10.77
CA ALA A 15 6.00 0.56 -11.26
C ALA A 15 5.78 1.62 -12.34
N ILE A 16 6.38 2.79 -12.18
CA ILE A 16 6.09 3.99 -12.97
C ILE A 16 7.36 4.50 -13.60
N SER A 17 7.38 4.45 -14.94
CA SER A 17 8.36 5.10 -15.80
C SER A 17 7.66 6.16 -16.66
N GLY A 18 8.34 7.28 -16.92
CA GLY A 18 7.76 8.37 -17.73
C GLY A 18 6.54 9.04 -17.08
N TYR A 19 5.33 8.85 -17.60
CA TYR A 19 4.16 9.65 -17.19
C TYR A 19 3.06 8.83 -16.51
N ALA A 20 2.66 9.24 -15.30
CA ALA A 20 1.44 8.81 -14.63
C ALA A 20 0.46 9.99 -14.55
N VAL A 21 -0.29 10.22 -15.65
CA VAL A 21 -1.17 11.39 -15.81
C VAL A 21 -2.62 11.01 -16.08
N ALA A 22 -3.55 11.89 -15.67
CA ALA A 22 -5.00 11.69 -15.83
C ALA A 22 -5.45 10.32 -15.28
N GLY A 23 -6.08 9.45 -16.09
CA GLY A 23 -6.46 8.11 -15.66
C GLY A 23 -5.28 7.24 -15.22
N GLY A 24 -4.08 7.48 -15.74
CA GLY A 24 -2.84 6.81 -15.29
C GLY A 24 -2.44 7.23 -13.88
N LEU A 25 -2.68 8.49 -13.50
CA LEU A 25 -2.54 8.93 -12.11
C LEU A 25 -3.53 8.18 -11.22
N GLU A 26 -4.81 8.11 -11.60
CA GLU A 26 -5.85 7.42 -10.81
C GLU A 26 -5.56 5.93 -10.65
N LEU A 27 -5.03 5.27 -11.68
CA LEU A 27 -4.57 3.90 -11.62
C LEU A 27 -3.37 3.74 -10.68
N SER A 28 -2.41 4.67 -10.70
CA SER A 28 -1.26 4.63 -9.77
C SER A 28 -1.67 4.81 -8.31
N LEU A 29 -2.73 5.59 -8.06
CA LEU A 29 -3.27 5.84 -6.72
C LEU A 29 -4.06 4.65 -6.17
N LEU A 30 -4.53 3.74 -7.03
CA LEU A 30 -5.14 2.47 -6.60
C LEU A 30 -4.13 1.56 -5.89
N ALA A 31 -2.86 1.62 -6.29
CA ALA A 31 -1.82 0.74 -5.77
C ALA A 31 -1.49 1.06 -4.30
N ASP A 32 -1.19 0.02 -3.53
CA ASP A 32 -0.72 0.13 -2.15
C ASP A 32 0.66 0.80 -2.10
N MET A 33 1.51 0.49 -3.08
CA MET A 33 2.85 1.09 -3.21
C MET A 33 3.13 1.54 -4.64
N ARG A 34 3.95 2.58 -4.76
CA ARG A 34 4.44 3.11 -6.03
C ARG A 34 5.95 3.11 -6.04
N VAL A 35 6.52 2.49 -7.05
CA VAL A 35 7.95 2.52 -7.38
C VAL A 35 8.10 3.40 -8.60
N VAL A 36 8.89 4.44 -8.50
CA VAL A 36 8.91 5.51 -9.50
C VAL A 36 10.34 5.76 -9.95
N GLU A 37 10.54 5.90 -11.26
CA GLU A 37 11.76 6.47 -11.83
C GLU A 37 11.96 7.94 -11.42
N GLU A 38 13.21 8.39 -11.37
CA GLU A 38 13.52 9.74 -10.87
C GLU A 38 12.94 10.85 -11.75
N ASP A 39 12.88 10.61 -13.06
CA ASP A 39 12.38 11.54 -14.08
C ASP A 39 10.89 11.35 -14.38
N ALA A 40 10.20 10.47 -13.66
CA ALA A 40 8.78 10.25 -13.90
C ALA A 40 7.93 11.47 -13.46
N VAL A 41 6.87 11.73 -14.22
CA VAL A 41 5.99 12.87 -14.05
C VAL A 41 4.59 12.40 -13.68
N PHE A 42 4.07 12.92 -12.57
CA PHE A 42 2.68 12.77 -12.16
C PHE A 42 1.89 14.04 -12.47
N GLY A 43 0.63 13.90 -12.86
CA GLY A 43 -0.19 15.10 -13.06
C GLY A 43 -1.65 14.88 -13.43
N VAL A 44 -2.49 15.81 -13.00
CA VAL A 44 -3.92 15.89 -13.35
C VAL A 44 -4.07 16.56 -14.73
N PHE A 45 -3.50 15.95 -15.77
CA PHE A 45 -3.45 16.57 -17.11
C PHE A 45 -4.83 16.61 -17.78
N CYS A 46 -5.76 15.75 -17.38
CA CYS A 46 -7.17 15.79 -17.80
C CYS A 46 -7.83 17.16 -17.57
N ARG A 47 -7.32 17.97 -16.62
CA ARG A 47 -7.79 19.33 -16.37
C ARG A 47 -7.71 20.23 -17.62
N ARG A 48 -6.67 20.08 -18.46
CA ARG A 48 -6.50 20.88 -19.69
C ARG A 48 -7.62 20.64 -20.70
N TRP A 49 -8.29 19.50 -20.60
CA TRP A 49 -9.34 19.06 -21.50
C TRP A 49 -10.73 19.15 -20.88
N GLY A 50 -10.87 19.76 -19.70
CA GLY A 50 -12.15 19.82 -18.98
C GLY A 50 -12.68 18.46 -18.52
N VAL A 51 -11.82 17.43 -18.47
CA VAL A 51 -12.22 16.07 -18.07
C VAL A 51 -12.04 15.92 -16.56
N PRO A 52 -13.11 15.56 -15.81
CA PRO A 52 -13.03 15.38 -14.36
C PRO A 52 -12.31 14.07 -13.98
N LEU A 53 -11.79 14.02 -12.74
CA LEU A 53 -11.35 12.78 -12.10
C LEU A 53 -12.57 12.03 -11.58
N ILE A 54 -12.83 10.83 -12.11
CA ILE A 54 -14.02 10.01 -11.77
C ILE A 54 -13.66 8.55 -11.44
N ASP A 55 -12.37 8.25 -11.37
CA ASP A 55 -11.80 6.93 -11.10
C ASP A 55 -11.08 6.90 -9.73
N GLY A 56 -11.50 7.79 -8.82
CA GLY A 56 -11.03 7.83 -7.42
C GLY A 56 -9.87 8.78 -7.18
N GLY A 57 -9.43 9.55 -8.17
CA GLY A 57 -8.33 10.51 -8.02
C GLY A 57 -8.56 11.52 -6.89
N THR A 58 -9.76 12.10 -6.79
CA THR A 58 -10.11 13.04 -5.71
C THR A 58 -10.16 12.40 -4.33
N ILE A 59 -10.43 11.10 -4.24
CA ILE A 59 -10.60 10.36 -2.98
C ILE A 59 -9.26 9.84 -2.46
N ARG A 60 -8.46 9.23 -3.32
CA ARG A 60 -7.20 8.58 -2.93
C ARG A 60 -6.04 9.57 -2.83
N LEU A 61 -6.02 10.61 -3.67
CA LEU A 61 -4.93 11.59 -3.63
C LEU A 61 -4.90 12.29 -2.28
N GLN A 62 -6.03 12.80 -1.79
CA GLN A 62 -6.10 13.43 -0.46
C GLN A 62 -5.69 12.49 0.68
N ALA A 63 -6.06 11.20 0.60
CA ALA A 63 -5.74 10.21 1.62
C ALA A 63 -4.23 9.88 1.66
N ILE A 64 -3.56 9.88 0.51
CA ILE A 64 -2.14 9.55 0.41
C ILE A 64 -1.24 10.75 0.76
N VAL A 65 -1.66 11.96 0.39
CA VAL A 65 -0.74 13.13 0.33
C VAL A 65 -1.14 14.25 1.30
N GLY A 66 -2.30 14.12 1.94
CA GLY A 66 -2.91 15.18 2.73
C GLY A 66 -3.44 16.34 1.88
N ARG A 67 -4.10 17.30 2.53
CA ARG A 67 -4.67 18.49 1.88
C ARG A 67 -3.63 19.51 1.39
N SER A 68 -2.40 19.46 1.91
CA SER A 68 -1.36 20.47 1.68
C SER A 68 -0.23 20.03 0.74
N GLY A 69 -0.26 18.82 0.18
CA GLY A 69 0.66 18.36 -0.87
C GLY A 69 2.02 17.79 -0.39
N TRP A 70 2.75 17.18 -1.33
CA TRP A 70 3.97 16.40 -1.12
C TRP A 70 5.25 17.24 -0.92
N PHE A 71 6.17 16.70 -0.11
CA PHE A 71 7.63 16.83 -0.31
C PHE A 71 8.19 15.44 -0.65
N LEU A 72 8.69 15.25 -1.88
CA LEU A 72 9.33 13.99 -2.29
C LEU A 72 10.81 13.99 -1.88
N LYS A 73 11.21 12.97 -1.10
CA LYS A 73 12.61 12.66 -0.83
C LYS A 73 13.08 11.63 -1.86
N LYS A 74 14.16 11.94 -2.59
CA LYS A 74 14.78 11.06 -3.60
C LYS A 74 15.28 9.76 -2.95
N ASN A 75 14.91 8.58 -3.46
CA ASN A 75 15.65 7.33 -3.24
C ASN A 75 15.33 6.26 -4.27
N HIS A 76 16.37 5.52 -4.68
CA HIS A 76 16.38 4.49 -5.71
C HIS A 76 16.01 3.08 -5.18
N LYS A 77 15.54 2.24 -6.12
CA LYS A 77 15.31 0.77 -6.10
C LYS A 77 13.99 0.29 -5.46
N GLY A 78 12.96 0.06 -6.30
CA GLY A 78 11.69 -0.52 -5.82
C GLY A 78 11.28 -1.89 -6.40
N ILE A 79 11.98 -2.47 -7.38
CA ILE A 79 11.59 -3.79 -7.92
C ILE A 79 11.78 -4.93 -6.88
N GLY A 80 12.67 -4.75 -5.89
CA GLY A 80 12.92 -5.76 -4.85
C GLY A 80 11.77 -5.96 -3.86
N ILE A 81 10.91 -4.96 -3.67
CA ILE A 81 9.93 -4.98 -2.57
C ILE A 81 8.78 -5.95 -2.82
N ALA A 82 8.36 -6.12 -4.08
CA ALA A 82 7.29 -7.07 -4.44
C ALA A 82 7.64 -8.50 -4.07
N LYS A 83 8.90 -8.90 -4.35
CA LYS A 83 9.41 -10.23 -4.01
C LYS A 83 9.55 -10.42 -2.51
N GLN A 84 9.75 -9.35 -1.75
CA GLN A 84 9.77 -9.43 -0.29
C GLN A 84 8.35 -9.56 0.28
N LEU A 85 7.38 -8.82 -0.25
CA LEU A 85 6.00 -8.87 0.25
C LEU A 85 5.39 -10.27 0.18
N ILE A 86 5.66 -11.05 -0.86
CA ILE A 86 5.16 -12.42 -1.01
C ILE A 86 5.80 -13.42 -0.02
N THR A 87 6.85 -13.03 0.69
CA THR A 87 7.51 -13.86 1.70
C THR A 87 6.98 -13.59 3.12
N PHE A 88 6.10 -12.61 3.29
CA PHE A 88 5.51 -12.33 4.60
C PHE A 88 4.24 -13.18 4.84
N PRO A 89 3.89 -13.44 6.12
CA PRO A 89 2.63 -14.09 6.46
C PRO A 89 1.43 -13.35 5.85
N GLU A 90 0.70 -14.05 4.99
CA GLU A 90 -0.32 -13.46 4.12
C GLU A 90 -1.52 -12.94 4.93
N LEU A 91 -1.94 -13.64 5.98
CA LEU A 91 -3.08 -13.20 6.78
C LEU A 91 -2.74 -11.92 7.56
N CYS A 92 -1.56 -11.84 8.18
CA CYS A 92 -1.11 -10.64 8.87
C CYS A 92 -1.01 -9.44 7.91
N LEU A 93 -0.33 -9.61 6.77
CA LEU A 93 -0.16 -8.55 5.78
C LEU A 93 -1.50 -8.03 5.24
N ASN A 94 -2.41 -8.93 4.90
CA ASN A 94 -3.73 -8.55 4.40
C ASN A 94 -4.61 -7.92 5.49
N THR A 95 -4.48 -8.34 6.75
CA THR A 95 -5.22 -7.74 7.88
C THR A 95 -4.80 -6.29 8.10
N ASP A 96 -3.49 -6.04 8.16
CA ASP A 96 -2.94 -4.69 8.35
C ASP A 96 -3.33 -3.78 7.18
N ARG A 97 -3.25 -4.31 5.95
CA ARG A 97 -3.71 -3.63 4.74
C ARG A 97 -5.17 -3.21 4.86
N GLN A 98 -6.07 -4.12 5.23
CA GLN A 98 -7.49 -3.80 5.38
C GLN A 98 -7.73 -2.75 6.47
N SER A 99 -6.98 -2.80 7.58
CA SER A 99 -7.08 -1.78 8.63
C SER A 99 -6.71 -0.38 8.11
N CYS A 100 -5.67 -0.28 7.26
CA CYS A 100 -5.31 0.98 6.60
C CYS A 100 -6.42 1.52 5.69
N TYR A 101 -7.06 0.66 4.88
CA TYR A 101 -8.19 1.07 4.04
C TYR A 101 -9.39 1.52 4.88
N TYR A 102 -9.72 0.76 5.93
CA TYR A 102 -10.81 1.10 6.83
C TYR A 102 -10.59 2.46 7.50
N SER A 103 -9.40 2.67 8.07
CA SER A 103 -9.02 3.94 8.70
C SER A 103 -9.11 5.12 7.73
N ALA A 104 -8.70 4.94 6.48
CA ALA A 104 -8.65 6.01 5.50
C ALA A 104 -10.03 6.39 4.92
N TYR A 105 -10.95 5.44 4.79
CA TYR A 105 -12.17 5.63 3.99
C TYR A 105 -13.48 5.39 4.73
N GLU A 106 -13.47 4.67 5.85
CA GLU A 106 -14.70 4.19 6.50
C GLU A 106 -14.80 4.59 7.97
N ALA A 107 -13.68 4.71 8.68
CA ALA A 107 -13.67 4.94 10.12
C ALA A 107 -14.32 6.29 10.49
N PRO A 108 -15.41 6.29 11.30
CA PRO A 108 -16.07 7.51 11.75
C PRO A 108 -15.25 8.29 12.80
N SER A 109 -14.29 7.64 13.46
CA SER A 109 -13.42 8.27 14.46
C SER A 109 -12.10 7.53 14.61
N PHE A 110 -11.11 8.22 15.20
CA PHE A 110 -9.84 7.60 15.55
C PHE A 110 -10.02 6.39 16.50
N GLN A 111 -10.90 6.52 17.50
CA GLN A 111 -11.16 5.45 18.46
C GLN A 111 -11.76 4.21 17.80
N ASP A 112 -12.63 4.42 16.83
CA ASP A 112 -13.22 3.36 16.05
C ASP A 112 -12.17 2.65 15.17
N ALA A 113 -11.33 3.41 14.46
CA ALA A 113 -10.22 2.86 13.68
C ALA A 113 -9.29 1.98 14.54
N MET A 114 -8.90 2.48 15.72
CA MET A 114 -8.06 1.72 16.68
C MET A 114 -8.77 0.45 17.19
N SER A 115 -10.08 0.54 17.44
CA SER A 115 -10.86 -0.61 17.91
C SER A 115 -10.97 -1.67 16.81
N GLN A 116 -11.16 -1.25 15.56
CA GLN A 116 -11.20 -2.14 14.40
C GLN A 116 -9.85 -2.82 14.18
N GLU A 117 -8.75 -2.06 14.22
CA GLU A 117 -7.37 -2.56 14.10
C GLU A 117 -7.11 -3.67 15.13
N PHE A 118 -7.40 -3.38 16.41
CA PHE A 118 -7.20 -4.34 17.50
C PHE A 118 -8.03 -5.61 17.32
N ASN A 119 -9.31 -5.46 16.99
CA ASN A 119 -10.23 -6.59 16.83
C ASN A 119 -9.88 -7.48 15.64
N ALA A 120 -9.43 -6.88 14.54
CA ALA A 120 -8.98 -7.61 13.35
C ALA A 120 -7.64 -8.31 13.63
N GLY A 121 -6.65 -7.59 14.17
CA GLY A 121 -5.32 -8.12 14.48
C GLY A 121 -5.33 -9.24 15.51
N SER A 122 -6.19 -9.16 16.54
CA SER A 122 -6.32 -10.20 17.57
C SER A 122 -6.68 -11.57 17.01
N ARG A 123 -7.39 -11.63 15.87
CA ARG A 123 -7.77 -12.89 15.21
C ARG A 123 -6.60 -13.54 14.47
N VAL A 124 -5.58 -12.77 14.11
CA VAL A 124 -4.36 -13.26 13.45
C VAL A 124 -3.44 -13.93 14.47
N ILE A 125 -3.48 -13.50 15.74
CA ILE A 125 -2.58 -13.97 16.79
C ILE A 125 -2.63 -15.50 16.97
N SER A 126 -3.84 -16.03 17.01
CA SER A 126 -4.10 -17.46 17.18
C SER A 126 -3.77 -18.30 15.94
N GLN A 127 -3.59 -17.68 14.77
CA GLN A 127 -3.43 -18.38 13.49
C GLN A 127 -1.98 -18.36 12.99
N GLU A 128 -1.34 -17.18 12.93
CA GLU A 128 0.01 -17.02 12.36
C GLU A 128 1.03 -16.54 13.39
N THR A 129 0.66 -15.60 14.26
CA THR A 129 1.62 -14.86 15.10
C THR A 129 2.37 -15.76 16.08
N THR A 130 1.72 -16.78 16.65
CA THR A 130 2.39 -17.68 17.61
C THR A 130 3.53 -18.46 16.96
N ALA A 131 3.31 -18.99 15.75
CA ALA A 131 4.33 -19.70 14.99
C ALA A 131 5.45 -18.74 14.51
N GLY A 132 5.08 -17.55 14.04
CA GLY A 132 6.03 -16.51 13.65
C GLY A 132 6.92 -16.05 14.81
N ALA A 133 6.33 -15.80 15.98
CA ALA A 133 7.05 -15.39 17.19
C ALA A 133 8.05 -16.47 17.65
N ALA A 134 7.69 -17.75 17.54
CA ALA A 134 8.60 -18.85 17.84
C ALA A 134 9.79 -18.91 16.86
N LYS A 135 9.57 -18.70 15.56
CA LYS A 135 10.65 -18.59 14.55
C LYS A 135 11.57 -17.40 14.84
N PHE A 136 10.98 -16.24 15.20
CA PHE A 136 11.72 -15.03 15.53
C PHE A 136 12.59 -15.18 16.78
N SER A 137 12.03 -15.80 17.83
CA SER A 137 12.77 -16.10 19.06
C SER A 137 13.99 -17.01 18.81
N LYS A 138 13.86 -17.95 17.85
CA LYS A 138 14.94 -18.85 17.38
C LYS A 138 15.96 -18.19 16.44
N GLY A 139 15.82 -16.89 16.15
CA GLY A 139 16.80 -16.10 15.40
C GLY A 139 16.45 -15.81 13.94
N SER A 140 15.33 -16.32 13.40
CA SER A 140 14.87 -15.93 12.06
C SER A 140 14.44 -14.46 12.05
N GLY A 141 15.00 -13.62 11.18
CA GLY A 141 14.68 -12.19 11.11
C GLY A 141 15.47 -11.28 12.06
N ARG A 142 16.51 -11.79 12.76
CA ARG A 142 17.45 -10.98 13.57
C ARG A 142 18.79 -10.84 12.85
N HIS A 143 19.20 -9.61 12.51
CA HIS A 143 20.50 -9.23 11.88
C HIS A 143 20.93 -10.06 10.65
N ASP A 144 21.20 -9.41 9.51
CA ASP A 144 21.70 -10.01 8.24
C ASP A 144 20.87 -11.16 7.60
N SER A 145 19.87 -11.75 8.27
CA SER A 145 19.08 -12.89 7.77
C SER A 145 18.04 -12.53 6.70
N PHE A 146 17.91 -11.26 6.33
CA PHE A 146 16.96 -10.80 5.30
C PHE A 146 17.49 -10.94 3.86
N LYS A 147 18.71 -11.47 3.68
CA LYS A 147 19.34 -11.69 2.38
C LYS A 147 18.80 -12.92 1.64
N ASP A 148 18.12 -13.83 2.34
CA ASP A 148 17.55 -15.06 1.75
C ASP A 148 16.02 -14.92 1.59
N HIS A 149 15.60 -14.51 0.40
CA HIS A 149 14.18 -14.31 0.04
C HIS A 149 13.42 -15.63 -0.17
N SER A 150 14.03 -16.79 0.09
CA SER A 150 13.42 -18.10 -0.17
C SER A 150 12.72 -18.72 1.05
N LYS A 151 12.89 -18.17 2.27
CA LYS A 151 12.49 -18.83 3.52
C LYS A 151 12.05 -17.90 4.67
N LEU A 152 11.22 -16.89 4.42
CA LEU A 152 10.45 -16.24 5.49
C LEU A 152 9.07 -16.90 5.59
#